data_AF-R7TM69-F1
#
_entry.id   AF-R7TM69-F1
#
_cell.length_a   1.000
_cell.length_b   1.000
_cell.length_c   1.000
_cell.angle_alpha   90.00
_cell.angle_beta   90.00
_cell.angle_gamma   90.00
#
_symmetry.space_group_name_H-M   'P 1'
#
loop_
_entity.id
_entity.type
_entity.pdbx_description
1 polymer ?
#
loop_
_entity_poly.entity_id
_entity_poly.type
_entity_poly.pdbx_seq_one_letter_code
_entity_poly.pdbx_strand_id
1 'polypeptide(L)'
;MNVAALVRLCFRRPQVLVITSSNVLSKSISPTAHCKKLSANSRLFATSCYRQSAFEDRDTKALTVWHSVKEVKKSPVPALSLGFLGLIPFVGCPLLMVSTGAFMTQVALAQGAYGACILSFLGGIRWGFTLPAENPVQPDWVNLGYSVTPSLVAWAGLLLPSPTLTLGAVMGGLVMAGYVDMAMYGYPTWFKGMRFLLTLVAVLSLWTTLTCYVIMPAENGKVSEK
;
A
#
# COMPACT_ATOMS: atom_id res chain seq x y z
N MET A 1 -24.03 -18.59 31.84
CA MET A 1 -24.70 -17.48 31.12
C MET A 1 -24.24 -17.51 29.67
N ASN A 2 -25.15 -17.74 28.73
CA ASN A 2 -24.86 -18.32 27.41
C ASN A 2 -24.80 -17.23 26.31
N VAL A 3 -23.65 -17.10 25.64
CA VAL A 3 -23.32 -16.09 24.60
C VAL A 3 -24.29 -16.13 23.40
N ALA A 4 -25.00 -17.25 23.21
CA ALA A 4 -25.98 -17.44 22.14
C ALA A 4 -27.23 -16.55 22.21
N ALA A 5 -27.55 -15.96 23.37
CA ALA A 5 -28.73 -15.10 23.55
C ALA A 5 -28.51 -13.65 23.06
N LEU A 6 -27.26 -13.16 23.10
CA LEU A 6 -26.91 -11.80 22.69
C LEU A 6 -26.85 -11.62 21.17
N VAL A 7 -26.55 -12.69 20.42
CA VAL A 7 -26.46 -12.66 18.95
C VAL A 7 -27.86 -12.60 18.29
N ARG A 8 -28.92 -13.04 18.99
CA ARG A 8 -30.28 -13.09 18.42
C ARG A 8 -31.05 -11.77 18.49
N LEU A 9 -30.58 -10.77 19.25
CA LEU A 9 -31.28 -9.48 19.39
C LEU A 9 -30.81 -8.39 18.40
N CYS A 10 -29.67 -8.57 17.73
CA CYS A 10 -29.22 -7.65 16.67
C CYS A 10 -29.74 -8.00 15.26
N PHE A 11 -30.38 -9.17 15.07
CA PHE A 11 -30.87 -9.63 13.77
C PHE A 11 -32.35 -9.33 13.53
N ARG A 12 -32.81 -8.11 13.86
CA ARG A 12 -34.16 -7.65 13.50
C ARG A 12 -34.12 -7.01 12.10
N ARG A 13 -34.42 -7.82 11.08
CA ARG A 13 -34.62 -7.39 9.68
C ARG A 13 -35.64 -6.25 9.58
N PRO A 14 -35.39 -5.19 8.79
CA PRO A 14 -36.42 -4.44 8.10
C PRO A 14 -36.64 -5.03 6.69
N GLN A 15 -37.87 -5.43 6.41
CA GLN A 15 -38.39 -5.75 5.09
C GLN A 15 -38.45 -4.48 4.24
N VAL A 16 -37.85 -4.44 3.05
CA VAL A 16 -38.14 -3.42 2.04
C VAL A 16 -38.49 -4.07 0.71
N LEU A 17 -39.80 -4.05 0.49
CA LEU A 17 -40.60 -4.14 -0.72
C LEU A 17 -39.83 -4.08 -2.07
N VAL A 18 -39.95 -5.18 -2.82
CA VAL A 18 -39.61 -5.29 -4.24
C VAL A 18 -40.61 -4.47 -5.05
N ILE A 19 -40.15 -3.45 -5.78
CA ILE A 19 -40.92 -2.81 -6.85
C ILE A 19 -40.27 -3.18 -8.18
N THR A 20 -41.00 -3.99 -8.94
CA THR A 20 -40.71 -4.36 -10.32
C THR A 20 -40.99 -3.17 -11.24
N SER A 21 -40.07 -2.82 -12.13
CA SER A 21 -40.40 -2.13 -13.38
C SER A 21 -39.47 -2.56 -14.49
N SER A 22 -40.07 -3.17 -15.50
CA SER A 22 -39.47 -3.67 -16.73
C SER A 22 -39.24 -2.55 -17.75
N ASN A 23 -38.27 -2.80 -18.65
CA ASN A 23 -38.13 -2.27 -20.01
C ASN A 23 -37.82 -0.78 -20.21
N VAL A 24 -36.58 -0.45 -20.58
CA VAL A 24 -36.29 0.41 -21.75
C VAL A 24 -35.01 -0.07 -22.46
N LEU A 25 -35.19 -0.28 -23.76
CA LEU A 25 -34.24 -0.63 -24.81
C LEU A 25 -33.02 0.30 -24.97
N SER A 26 -31.90 -0.32 -25.38
CA SER A 26 -31.04 0.09 -26.51
C SER A 26 -30.64 1.57 -26.64
N LYS A 27 -29.33 1.84 -26.50
CA LYS A 27 -28.59 2.52 -27.58
C LYS A 27 -27.07 2.39 -27.44
N SER A 28 -26.52 1.66 -28.41
CA SER A 28 -25.15 1.74 -28.90
C SER A 28 -24.77 3.18 -29.26
N ILE A 29 -23.62 3.65 -28.77
CA ILE A 29 -22.94 4.83 -29.32
C ILE A 29 -21.43 4.52 -29.36
N SER A 30 -20.98 4.08 -30.52
CA SER A 30 -19.59 4.17 -30.98
C SER A 30 -19.18 5.64 -31.13
N PRO A 31 -17.95 6.04 -30.78
CA PRO A 31 -17.35 7.24 -31.33
C PRO A 31 -16.64 6.90 -32.64
N THR A 32 -17.28 7.24 -33.76
CA THR A 32 -16.64 7.40 -35.07
C THR A 32 -15.61 8.53 -35.00
N ALA A 33 -14.33 8.20 -34.91
CA ALA A 33 -13.25 9.14 -35.15
C ALA A 33 -12.74 8.96 -36.60
N HIS A 34 -13.02 9.99 -37.37
CA HIS A 34 -12.64 10.27 -38.74
C HIS A 34 -11.14 9.98 -39.01
N CYS A 35 -10.82 8.90 -39.72
CA CYS A 35 -9.44 8.62 -40.17
C CYS A 35 -9.24 9.21 -41.57
N LYS A 36 -8.69 10.41 -41.65
CA LYS A 36 -8.20 10.99 -42.92
C LYS A 36 -6.88 10.29 -43.28
N LYS A 37 -6.89 9.73 -44.49
CA LYS A 37 -5.75 9.25 -45.28
C LYS A 37 -4.57 10.23 -45.17
N LEU A 38 -3.43 9.81 -44.61
CA LEU A 38 -2.13 10.39 -44.94
C LEU A 38 -1.01 9.35 -44.81
N SER A 39 -0.22 9.34 -45.88
CA SER A 39 0.85 8.44 -46.25
C SER A 39 2.18 8.78 -45.55
N ALA A 40 3.01 7.76 -45.36
CA ALA A 40 4.47 7.81 -45.22
C ALA A 40 5.08 8.76 -44.15
N ASN A 41 5.01 8.37 -42.86
CA ASN A 41 6.05 8.63 -41.83
C ASN A 41 5.70 8.00 -40.46
N SER A 42 5.39 6.70 -40.47
CA SER A 42 4.73 5.98 -39.36
C SER A 42 5.57 5.74 -38.09
N ARG A 43 6.89 5.96 -38.09
CA ARG A 43 7.76 5.68 -36.91
C ARG A 43 7.97 6.89 -35.98
N LEU A 44 7.86 8.13 -36.48
CA LEU A 44 8.07 9.34 -35.67
C LEU A 44 6.77 9.86 -35.00
N PHE A 45 5.61 9.63 -35.60
CA PHE A 45 4.33 10.02 -34.99
C PHE A 45 3.85 9.05 -33.90
N ALA A 46 4.16 7.76 -34.03
CA ALA A 46 3.82 6.76 -33.00
C ALA A 46 4.57 7.02 -31.68
N THR A 47 5.82 7.48 -31.76
CA THR A 47 6.62 7.84 -30.57
C THR A 47 6.14 9.12 -29.91
N SER A 48 5.58 10.08 -30.68
CA SER A 48 4.98 11.30 -30.13
C SER A 48 3.64 11.03 -29.42
N CYS A 49 2.72 10.26 -30.02
CA CYS A 49 1.46 9.90 -29.37
C CYS A 49 1.66 8.99 -28.14
N TYR A 50 2.59 8.04 -28.17
CA TYR A 50 2.92 7.20 -27.00
C TYR A 50 3.56 8.03 -25.88
N ARG A 51 4.45 8.96 -26.22
CA ARG A 51 5.04 9.89 -25.24
C ARG A 51 4.00 10.82 -24.65
N GLN A 52 3.03 11.27 -25.45
CA GLN A 52 1.97 12.16 -25.00
C GLN A 52 0.98 11.43 -24.09
N SER A 53 0.52 10.23 -24.46
CA SER A 53 -0.35 9.43 -23.58
C SER A 53 0.34 9.01 -22.28
N ALA A 54 1.64 8.69 -22.32
CA ALA A 54 2.43 8.37 -21.12
C ALA A 54 2.68 9.61 -20.23
N PHE A 55 2.73 10.82 -20.80
CA PHE A 55 2.86 12.06 -20.05
C PHE A 55 1.52 12.46 -19.41
N GLU A 56 0.42 12.39 -20.16
CA GLU A 56 -0.94 12.72 -19.69
C GLU A 56 -1.42 11.75 -18.59
N ASP A 57 -1.09 10.46 -18.71
CA ASP A 57 -1.35 9.45 -17.67
C ASP A 57 -0.54 9.73 -16.38
N ARG A 58 0.72 10.18 -16.51
CA ARG A 58 1.54 10.55 -15.34
C ARG A 58 1.03 11.80 -14.66
N ASP A 59 0.64 12.84 -15.40
CA ASP A 59 0.11 14.07 -14.82
C ASP A 59 -1.23 13.81 -14.11
N THR A 60 -2.11 13.01 -14.72
CA THR A 60 -3.39 12.62 -14.11
C THR A 60 -3.17 11.80 -12.84
N LYS A 61 -2.26 10.83 -12.87
CA LYS A 61 -1.89 10.02 -11.69
C LYS A 61 -1.25 10.86 -10.59
N ALA A 62 -0.35 11.78 -10.94
CA ALA A 62 0.25 12.69 -9.97
C ALA A 62 -0.82 13.57 -9.31
N LEU A 63 -1.71 14.19 -10.09
CA LEU A 63 -2.79 15.04 -9.58
C LEU A 63 -3.72 14.28 -8.62
N THR A 64 -4.08 13.03 -8.94
CA THR A 64 -4.91 12.20 -8.05
C THR A 64 -4.20 11.83 -6.73
N VAL A 65 -2.89 11.58 -6.76
CA VAL A 65 -2.09 11.37 -5.54
C VAL A 65 -2.04 12.65 -4.71
N TRP A 66 -1.75 13.80 -5.31
CA TRP A 66 -1.71 15.09 -4.61
C TRP A 66 -3.06 15.43 -3.98
N HIS A 67 -4.16 15.18 -4.69
CA HIS A 67 -5.50 15.36 -4.15
C HIS A 67 -5.74 14.45 -2.93
N SER A 68 -5.37 13.17 -3.03
CA SER A 68 -5.50 12.22 -1.92
C SER A 68 -4.69 12.64 -0.69
N VAL A 69 -3.46 13.13 -0.89
CA VAL A 69 -2.59 13.66 0.17
C VAL A 69 -3.18 14.92 0.82
N LYS A 70 -3.78 15.81 0.03
CA LYS A 70 -4.45 17.02 0.56
C LYS A 70 -5.66 16.67 1.43
N GLU A 71 -6.38 15.61 1.06
CA GLU A 71 -7.56 15.11 1.78
C GLU A 71 -7.20 14.37 3.09
N VAL A 72 -5.92 14.07 3.35
CA VAL A 72 -5.47 13.49 4.64
C VAL A 72 -5.83 14.39 5.83
N LYS A 73 -5.92 15.71 5.62
CA LYS A 73 -6.35 16.65 6.66
C LYS A 73 -7.78 16.41 7.15
N LYS A 74 -8.62 15.72 6.37
CA LYS A 74 -10.00 15.35 6.75
C LYS A 74 -10.07 13.99 7.46
N SER A 75 -8.94 13.32 7.65
CA SER A 75 -8.85 12.03 8.34
C SER A 75 -9.25 12.16 9.82
N PRO A 76 -9.88 11.14 10.42
CA PRO A 76 -10.10 11.11 11.86
C PRO A 76 -8.76 11.19 12.61
N VAL A 77 -8.67 12.10 13.58
CA VAL A 77 -7.45 12.38 14.37
C VAL A 77 -6.82 11.10 14.93
N PRO A 78 -7.56 10.12 15.49
CA PRO A 78 -6.95 8.90 16.01
C PRO A 78 -6.20 8.09 14.96
N ALA A 79 -6.72 7.98 13.73
CA ALA A 79 -6.06 7.23 12.66
C ALA A 79 -4.77 7.92 12.21
N LEU A 80 -4.80 9.25 12.13
CA LEU A 80 -3.63 10.04 11.76
C LEU A 80 -2.55 9.94 12.85
N SER A 81 -2.90 10.18 14.12
CA SER A 81 -1.97 10.09 15.24
C SER A 81 -1.32 8.71 15.35
N LEU A 82 -2.12 7.63 15.32
CA LEU A 82 -1.59 6.26 15.41
C LEU A 82 -0.73 5.89 14.19
N GLY A 83 -1.12 6.33 12.99
CA GLY A 83 -0.33 6.12 11.77
C GLY A 83 1.05 6.76 11.85
N PHE A 84 1.12 8.03 12.25
CA PHE A 84 2.40 8.74 12.38
C PHE A 84 3.24 8.24 13.56
N LEU A 85 2.63 7.86 14.68
CA LEU A 85 3.35 7.20 15.79
C LEU A 85 3.98 5.87 15.33
N GLY A 86 3.30 5.16 14.44
CA GLY A 86 3.83 3.94 13.82
C GLY A 86 5.10 4.16 12.98
N LEU A 87 5.45 5.40 12.61
CA LEU A 87 6.69 5.69 11.89
C LEU A 87 7.91 5.88 12.80
N ILE A 88 7.72 5.96 14.12
CA ILE A 88 8.82 6.23 15.06
C ILE A 88 9.93 5.19 14.93
N PRO A 89 9.68 3.87 14.94
CA PRO A 89 10.77 2.89 14.82
C PRO A 89 11.41 2.90 13.43
N PHE A 90 10.63 3.19 12.38
CA PHE A 90 11.19 3.33 11.03
C PHE A 90 12.20 4.47 10.98
N VAL A 91 11.88 5.66 11.48
CA VAL A 91 12.76 6.83 11.38
C VAL A 91 13.86 6.79 12.44
N GLY A 92 13.57 6.29 13.65
CA GLY A 92 14.51 6.24 14.76
C GLY A 92 15.73 5.35 14.49
N CYS A 93 15.54 4.18 13.89
CA CYS A 93 16.63 3.25 13.56
C CYS A 93 17.73 3.84 12.65
N PRO A 94 17.43 4.39 11.46
CA PRO A 94 18.45 5.02 10.61
C PRO A 94 19.02 6.29 11.25
N LEU A 95 18.21 7.09 11.96
CA LEU A 95 18.73 8.26 12.66
C LEU A 95 19.77 7.88 13.72
N LEU A 96 19.54 6.80 14.46
CA LEU A 96 20.50 6.28 15.42
C LEU A 96 21.82 5.91 14.72
N MET A 97 21.77 5.14 13.63
CA MET A 97 22.97 4.75 12.88
C MET A 97 23.73 5.96 12.30
N VAL A 98 23.00 6.94 11.77
CA VAL A 98 23.60 8.18 11.26
C VAL A 98 24.26 8.97 12.39
N SER A 99 23.62 9.04 13.57
CA SER A 99 24.16 9.77 14.73
C SER A 99 25.39 9.11 15.34
N THR A 100 25.46 7.78 15.34
CA THR A 100 26.60 7.03 15.87
C THR A 100 27.72 6.88 14.85
N GLY A 101 27.45 7.08 13.57
CA GLY A 101 28.41 6.90 12.48
C GLY A 101 28.81 5.44 12.24
N ALA A 102 28.06 4.49 12.79
CA ALA A 102 28.36 3.07 12.74
C ALA A 102 27.12 2.24 12.35
N PHE A 103 27.31 1.27 11.45
CA PHE A 103 26.24 0.36 11.06
C PHE A 103 25.99 -0.68 12.15
N MET A 104 24.79 -0.65 12.73
CA MET A 104 24.39 -1.57 13.79
C MET A 104 23.45 -2.66 13.24
N THR A 105 23.98 -3.86 12.99
CA THR A 105 23.22 -4.99 12.42
C THR A 105 21.93 -5.31 13.19
N GLN A 106 21.98 -5.31 14.52
CA GLN A 106 20.81 -5.61 15.36
C GLN A 106 19.70 -4.57 15.20
N VAL A 107 20.07 -3.30 15.05
CA VAL A 107 19.11 -2.20 14.84
C VAL A 107 18.48 -2.28 13.44
N ALA A 108 19.26 -2.64 12.41
CA ALA A 108 18.74 -2.90 11.07
C ALA A 108 17.75 -4.07 11.05
N LEU A 109 18.07 -5.17 11.74
CA LEU A 109 17.17 -6.32 11.86
C LEU A 109 15.91 -5.97 12.65
N ALA A 110 16.01 -5.19 13.73
CA ALA A 110 14.86 -4.70 14.48
C ALA A 110 13.94 -3.83 13.61
N GLN A 111 14.50 -2.95 12.78
CA GLN A 111 13.73 -2.14 11.82
C GLN A 111 13.04 -3.03 10.78
N GLY A 112 13.72 -4.06 10.26
CA GLY A 112 13.14 -5.05 9.36
C GLY A 112 12.00 -5.84 10.00
N ALA A 113 12.21 -6.34 11.22
CA ALA A 113 11.20 -7.04 12.01
C ALA A 113 9.97 -6.17 12.28
N TYR A 114 10.18 -4.90 12.64
CA TYR A 114 9.09 -3.95 12.81
C TYR A 114 8.31 -3.72 11.50
N GLY A 115 9.01 -3.55 10.38
CA GLY A 115 8.34 -3.41 9.08
C GLY A 115 7.58 -4.67 8.65
N ALA A 116 8.06 -5.86 9.02
CA ALA A 116 7.33 -7.10 8.84
C ALA A 116 6.04 -7.16 9.68
N CYS A 117 6.05 -6.68 10.93
CA CYS A 117 4.83 -6.55 11.74
C CYS A 117 3.81 -5.62 11.08
N ILE A 118 4.27 -4.47 10.57
CA ILE A 118 3.41 -3.53 9.86
C ILE A 118 2.81 -4.17 8.61
N LEU A 119 3.59 -4.85 7.78
CA LEU A 119 3.08 -5.56 6.59
C LEU A 119 1.96 -6.55 6.92
N SER A 120 2.14 -7.32 8.00
CA SER A 120 1.11 -8.25 8.48
C SER A 120 -0.17 -7.52 8.91
N PHE A 121 -0.04 -6.38 9.59
CA PHE A 121 -1.16 -5.51 9.94
C PHE A 121 -1.86 -4.93 8.70
N LEU A 122 -1.12 -4.51 7.67
CA LEU A 122 -1.70 -3.96 6.44
C LEU A 122 -2.58 -4.98 5.72
N GLY A 123 -2.18 -6.26 5.72
CA GLY A 123 -3.01 -7.36 5.24
C GLY A 123 -4.36 -7.39 5.96
N GLY A 124 -4.34 -7.47 7.29
CA GLY A 124 -5.56 -7.56 8.12
C GLY A 124 -6.60 -6.46 7.86
N ILE A 125 -6.17 -5.26 7.45
CA ILE A 125 -7.09 -4.17 7.09
C ILE A 125 -7.99 -4.53 5.92
N ARG A 126 -7.49 -5.29 4.93
CA ARG A 126 -8.29 -5.69 3.78
C ARG A 126 -9.38 -6.69 4.17
N TRP A 127 -9.10 -7.62 5.09
CA TRP A 127 -10.15 -8.49 5.65
C TRP A 127 -11.21 -7.65 6.36
N GLY A 128 -10.79 -6.71 7.22
CA GLY A 128 -11.72 -5.79 7.90
C GLY A 128 -12.59 -4.98 6.94
N PHE A 129 -12.05 -4.60 5.79
CA PHE A 129 -12.79 -3.88 4.76
C PHE A 129 -13.75 -4.76 3.95
N THR A 130 -13.43 -6.03 3.66
CA THR A 130 -14.29 -6.88 2.83
C THR A 130 -15.43 -7.56 3.59
N LEU A 131 -15.39 -7.59 4.93
CA LEU A 131 -16.39 -8.29 5.74
C LEU A 131 -17.79 -7.65 5.79
N PRO A 132 -17.96 -6.32 5.82
CA PRO A 132 -19.28 -5.70 5.83
C PRO A 132 -20.07 -6.02 4.55
N ALA A 133 -21.30 -6.48 4.69
CA ALA A 133 -22.15 -6.91 3.56
C ALA A 133 -22.52 -5.76 2.60
N GLU A 134 -22.42 -4.51 3.05
CA GLU A 134 -22.71 -3.31 2.26
C GLU A 134 -21.51 -2.80 1.46
N ASN A 135 -20.32 -3.39 1.64
CA ASN A 135 -19.14 -2.94 0.92
C ASN A 135 -19.17 -3.38 -0.55
N PRO A 136 -18.76 -2.49 -1.48
CA PRO A 136 -18.71 -2.78 -2.91
C PRO A 136 -17.67 -3.86 -3.25
N VAL A 137 -16.74 -4.13 -2.33
CA VAL A 137 -15.71 -5.16 -2.47
C VAL A 137 -16.10 -6.35 -1.61
N GLN A 138 -16.41 -7.46 -2.26
CA GLN A 138 -16.80 -8.71 -1.61
C GLN A 138 -15.59 -9.54 -1.18
N PRO A 139 -15.75 -10.41 -0.17
CA PRO A 139 -14.70 -11.32 0.28
C PRO A 139 -14.55 -12.48 -0.72
N ASP A 140 -13.87 -12.20 -1.84
CA ASP A 140 -13.49 -13.20 -2.83
C ASP A 140 -12.05 -13.73 -2.57
N TRP A 141 -11.71 -14.85 -3.23
CA TRP A 141 -10.38 -15.46 -3.12
C TRP A 141 -9.24 -14.52 -3.49
N VAL A 142 -9.49 -13.59 -4.42
CA VAL A 142 -8.50 -12.64 -4.92
C VAL A 142 -8.21 -11.57 -3.86
N ASN A 143 -9.24 -10.94 -3.31
CA ASN A 143 -9.10 -9.88 -2.29
C ASN A 143 -8.56 -10.43 -0.98
N LEU A 144 -9.05 -11.60 -0.54
CA LEU A 144 -8.53 -12.25 0.67
C LEU A 144 -7.12 -12.81 0.46
N GLY A 145 -6.82 -13.35 -0.72
CA GLY A 145 -5.48 -13.80 -1.09
C GLY A 145 -4.46 -12.66 -1.06
N TYR A 146 -4.79 -11.51 -1.67
CA TYR A 146 -3.95 -10.31 -1.65
C TYR A 146 -3.70 -9.76 -0.24
N SER A 147 -4.57 -10.05 0.71
CA SER A 147 -4.32 -9.69 2.10
C SER A 147 -3.26 -10.56 2.77
N VAL A 148 -3.12 -11.82 2.37
CA VAL A 148 -2.20 -12.76 3.01
C VAL A 148 -0.79 -12.59 2.45
N THR A 149 -0.69 -12.22 1.17
CA THR A 149 0.58 -12.02 0.46
C THR A 149 1.59 -11.12 1.21
N PRO A 150 1.23 -9.93 1.73
CA PRO A 150 2.16 -9.08 2.48
C PRO A 150 2.75 -9.76 3.72
N SER A 151 1.94 -10.53 4.44
CA SER A 151 2.36 -11.25 5.65
C SER A 151 3.36 -12.37 5.32
N LEU A 152 3.11 -13.10 4.23
CA LEU A 152 4.01 -14.16 3.76
C LEU A 152 5.33 -13.59 3.23
N VAL A 153 5.28 -12.48 2.49
CA VAL A 153 6.48 -11.78 2.01
C VAL A 153 7.31 -11.26 3.19
N ALA A 154 6.65 -10.67 4.19
CA ALA A 154 7.29 -10.21 5.41
C ALA A 154 7.98 -11.36 6.17
N TRP A 155 7.26 -12.46 6.39
CA TRP A 155 7.81 -13.64 7.07
C TRP A 155 8.99 -14.25 6.32
N ALA A 156 8.87 -14.46 5.01
CA ALA A 156 9.97 -14.96 4.18
C ALA A 156 11.18 -14.01 4.20
N GLY A 157 10.94 -12.69 4.21
CA GLY A 157 11.99 -11.68 4.31
C GLY A 157 12.79 -11.75 5.61
N LEU A 158 12.15 -12.10 6.73
CA LEU A 158 12.82 -12.25 8.03
C LEU A 158 13.68 -13.51 8.12
N LEU A 159 13.42 -14.52 7.30
CA LEU A 159 14.23 -15.75 7.25
C LEU A 159 15.51 -15.58 6.43
N LEU A 160 15.69 -14.43 5.78
CA LEU A 160 16.89 -14.17 4.98
C LEU A 160 18.11 -13.99 5.89
N PRO A 161 19.27 -14.55 5.53
CA PRO A 161 20.46 -14.54 6.39
C PRO A 161 21.15 -13.16 6.46
N SER A 162 20.79 -12.24 5.57
CA SER A 162 21.39 -10.91 5.49
C SER A 162 20.39 -9.83 5.87
N PRO A 163 20.75 -8.89 6.78
CA PRO A 163 19.92 -7.73 7.10
C PRO A 163 19.53 -6.90 5.87
N THR A 164 20.41 -6.78 4.89
CA THR A 164 20.13 -6.03 3.65
C THR A 164 19.04 -6.68 2.81
N LEU A 165 19.05 -8.01 2.75
CA LEU A 165 18.03 -8.78 2.04
C LEU A 165 16.68 -8.68 2.77
N THR A 166 16.68 -8.76 4.10
CA THR A 166 15.48 -8.55 4.92
C THR A 166 14.90 -7.15 4.72
N LEU A 167 15.73 -6.11 4.81
CA LEU A 167 15.32 -4.71 4.59
C LEU A 167 14.78 -4.51 3.17
N GLY A 168 15.44 -5.10 2.16
CA GLY A 168 15.00 -5.06 0.76
C GLY A 168 13.64 -5.75 0.54
N ALA A 169 13.45 -6.93 1.13
CA ALA A 169 12.19 -7.67 1.05
C ALA A 169 11.04 -6.91 1.72
N VAL A 170 11.27 -6.35 2.91
CA VAL A 170 10.27 -5.55 3.63
C VAL A 170 9.97 -4.25 2.89
N MET A 171 10.98 -3.57 2.36
CA MET A 171 10.82 -2.36 1.54
C MET A 171 9.97 -2.65 0.29
N GLY A 172 10.29 -3.72 -0.44
CA GLY A 172 9.51 -4.15 -1.61
C GLY A 172 8.08 -4.53 -1.23
N GLY A 173 7.89 -5.23 -0.11
CA GLY A 173 6.58 -5.55 0.43
C GLY A 173 5.75 -4.31 0.76
N LEU A 174 6.35 -3.29 1.38
CA LEU A 174 5.66 -2.03 1.73
C LEU A 174 5.26 -1.23 0.50
N VAL A 175 6.14 -1.16 -0.51
CA VAL A 175 5.83 -0.54 -1.81
C VAL A 175 4.68 -1.28 -2.49
N MET A 176 4.73 -2.61 -2.55
CA MET A 176 3.68 -3.42 -3.15
C MET A 176 2.35 -3.25 -2.42
N ALA A 177 2.35 -3.34 -1.08
CA ALA A 177 1.14 -3.16 -0.27
C ALA A 177 0.54 -1.76 -0.45
N GLY A 178 1.37 -0.71 -0.41
CA GLY A 178 0.94 0.67 -0.66
C GLY A 178 0.39 0.88 -2.07
N TYR A 179 1.00 0.28 -3.08
CA TYR A 179 0.50 0.32 -4.46
C TYR A 179 -0.87 -0.34 -4.57
N VAL A 180 -1.03 -1.53 -3.98
CA VAL A 180 -2.29 -2.28 -3.99
C VAL A 180 -3.39 -1.50 -3.26
N ASP A 181 -3.10 -0.87 -2.12
CA ASP A 181 -4.06 -0.04 -1.39
C ASP A 181 -4.51 1.19 -2.19
N MET A 182 -3.61 1.81 -2.95
CA MET A 182 -3.94 2.95 -3.82
C MET A 182 -4.82 2.52 -5.00
N ALA A 183 -4.52 1.37 -5.60
CA ALA A 183 -5.27 0.78 -6.70
C ALA A 183 -6.65 0.24 -6.29
N MET A 184 -6.85 -0.04 -5.00
CA MET A 184 -8.09 -0.59 -4.47
C MET A 184 -9.27 0.37 -4.66
N TYR A 185 -10.35 -0.11 -5.27
CA TYR A 185 -11.61 0.64 -5.32
C TYR A 185 -12.37 0.49 -3.99
N GLY A 186 -13.03 1.56 -3.53
CA GLY A 186 -13.83 1.55 -2.29
C GLY A 186 -13.15 2.15 -1.06
N TYR A 187 -11.81 2.29 -1.03
CA TYR A 187 -11.16 3.04 0.04
C TYR A 187 -11.41 4.55 -0.09
N PRO A 188 -11.73 5.23 1.03
CA PRO A 188 -11.88 6.67 1.01
C PRO A 188 -10.55 7.35 0.68
N THR A 189 -10.63 8.50 0.00
CA THR A 189 -9.45 9.22 -0.53
C THR A 189 -8.45 9.64 0.55
N TRP A 190 -8.93 10.00 1.75
CA TRP A 190 -8.08 10.33 2.90
C TRP A 190 -7.24 9.12 3.36
N PHE A 191 -7.79 7.90 3.30
CA PHE A 191 -7.08 6.69 3.71
C PHE A 191 -5.98 6.33 2.70
N LYS A 192 -6.28 6.47 1.41
CA LYS A 192 -5.31 6.32 0.31
C LYS A 192 -4.14 7.30 0.47
N GLY A 193 -4.44 8.59 0.68
CA GLY A 193 -3.42 9.61 0.92
C GLY A 193 -2.56 9.31 2.14
N MET A 194 -3.17 8.85 3.23
CA MET A 194 -2.45 8.49 4.46
C MET A 194 -1.52 7.30 4.21
N ARG A 195 -2.01 6.24 3.57
CA ARG A 195 -1.18 5.07 3.20
C ARG A 195 0.01 5.46 2.33
N PHE A 196 -0.21 6.30 1.33
CA PHE A 196 0.88 6.80 0.49
C PHE A 196 1.97 7.52 1.32
N LEU A 197 1.58 8.44 2.20
CA LEU A 197 2.53 9.17 3.06
C LEU A 197 3.30 8.24 4.00
N LEU A 198 2.60 7.32 4.68
CA LEU A 198 3.22 6.37 5.61
C LEU A 198 4.21 5.46 4.88
N THR A 199 3.81 4.89 3.75
CA THR A 199 4.69 4.04 2.93
C THR A 199 5.88 4.83 2.40
N LEU A 200 5.69 6.06 1.94
CA LEU A 200 6.77 6.91 1.45
C LEU A 200 7.83 7.14 2.54
N VAL A 201 7.41 7.56 3.74
CA VAL A 201 8.34 7.80 4.85
C VAL A 201 9.05 6.52 5.28
N ALA A 202 8.32 5.40 5.38
CA ALA A 202 8.90 4.10 5.73
C ALA A 202 9.94 3.63 4.71
N VAL A 203 9.64 3.76 3.40
CA VAL A 203 10.57 3.39 2.32
C VAL A 203 11.81 4.26 2.33
N LEU A 204 11.67 5.58 2.52
CA LEU A 204 12.82 6.48 2.63
C LEU A 204 13.72 6.13 3.82
N SER A 205 13.13 5.77 4.97
CA SER A 205 13.90 5.34 6.15
C SER A 205 14.66 4.03 5.91
N LEU A 206 14.00 3.03 5.29
CA LEU A 206 14.65 1.76 4.92
C LEU A 206 15.77 2.00 3.92
N TRP A 207 15.55 2.90 2.95
CA TRP A 207 16.58 3.32 2.00
C TRP A 207 17.78 3.97 2.70
N THR A 208 17.55 4.88 3.65
CA THR A 208 18.64 5.47 4.44
C THR A 208 19.45 4.39 5.16
N THR A 209 18.77 3.39 5.74
CA THR A 209 19.44 2.27 6.43
C THR A 209 20.30 1.43 5.48
N LEU A 210 19.79 1.17 4.27
CA LEU A 210 20.56 0.52 3.20
C LEU A 210 21.76 1.36 2.77
N THR A 211 21.63 2.69 2.68
CA THR A 211 22.79 3.54 2.37
C THR A 211 23.82 3.57 3.49
N CYS A 212 23.39 3.53 4.77
CA CYS A 212 24.30 3.40 5.91
C CYS A 212 25.12 2.11 5.83
N TYR A 213 24.51 0.98 5.43
CA TYR A 213 25.23 -0.27 5.22
C TYR A 213 26.32 -0.16 4.14
N VAL A 214 26.08 0.61 3.07
CA VAL A 214 27.05 0.77 1.96
C VAL A 214 28.19 1.73 2.34
N ILE A 215 27.87 2.81 3.06
CA ILE A 215 28.82 3.89 3.36
C ILE A 215 29.67 3.56 4.58
N MET A 216 29.08 2.98 5.61
CA MET A 216 29.76 2.75 6.89
C MET A 216 30.43 1.38 6.86
N PRO A 217 31.75 1.29 7.11
CA PRO A 217 32.39 -0.01 7.28
C PRO A 217 31.74 -0.69 8.48
N ALA A 218 31.30 -1.94 8.28
CA ALA A 218 30.82 -2.77 9.37
C ALA A 218 31.92 -2.82 10.44
N GLU A 219 31.56 -2.51 11.69
CA GLU A 219 32.46 -2.82 12.79
C GLU A 219 32.60 -4.34 12.84
N ASN A 220 33.67 -4.86 12.24
CA ASN A 220 34.09 -6.25 12.40
C ASN A 220 34.59 -6.42 13.85
N GLY A 221 33.65 -6.42 14.79
CA GLY A 221 33.86 -6.54 16.21
C GLY A 221 33.59 -7.96 16.68
N LYS A 222 34.62 -8.80 16.60
CA LYS A 222 35.00 -9.80 17.62
C LYS A 222 33.82 -10.42 18.41
N VAL A 223 33.24 -11.49 17.89
CA VAL A 223 32.69 -12.52 18.79
C VAL A 223 33.89 -13.21 19.41
N SER A 224 34.37 -12.66 20.52
CA SER A 224 35.19 -13.40 21.48
C SER A 224 34.34 -14.57 21.95
N GLU A 225 34.71 -15.75 21.49
CA GLU A 225 34.79 -16.97 22.30
C GLU A 225 34.86 -16.64 23.80
N LYS A 226 33.76 -16.86 24.52
CA LYS A 226 33.69 -17.21 25.94
C LYS A 226 32.38 -17.93 26.22
#